data_AF-A0A1H4XDV6-F1
#
_entry.id   AF-A0A1H4XDV6-F1
#
_cell.length_a   1.000
_cell.length_b   1.000
_cell.length_c   1.000
_cell.angle_alpha   90.00
_cell.angle_beta   90.00
_cell.angle_gamma   90.00
#
_symmetry.space_group_name_H-M   'P 1'
#
loop_
_entity.id
_entity.type
_entity.pdbx_description
1 polymer ?
#
loop_
_entity_poly.entity_id
_entity_poly.type
_entity_poly.pdbx_seq_one_letter_code
_entity_poly.pdbx_strand_id
1 'polypeptide(L)'
;MLRVLLPLSMYSVTYELAHGRPYSKLEELLLKAVNDFDGPAGCTFSDLGKIFLVHERLLTEGLVTLIQEGWVAMVQQGNEVHYLITKEGRLTIESGRRPSNLRVHTRHAKIVRERLTGQLARSSDLQLVTGPNAVRASGSRSWKKHQLTPRMQRTKINGGETEHLLPRSRTRQEWIRWIDSVARLNTDLYYLPVLVDPERDEVMGLPHQWRSLKPLVLEEVTERYEEFAEDAGFQEKPNEVVQAAAAMNEQRSSHSATAPPVDNTFAEASIRCADYALTGDEGRQLAEQVLAECSGNVLIVAARLDVQKASAARELLTSLRRRGVNADLLWSSAQVEGAAEAEAEAKPIVAVDEINHLLGAARGGPGSGKVVFNRTPSPAATDLVLATTERGPVAVMGADVLCASAERSRLSPAVRFSDPAALASVARLCAGWWEEIPGDEGTLPSHRWKHLAERWAGEAALSLDLDPGKSPVPSHDCPEGQCVSTVSLLIGLQSADLREELAAGQGRRFLVADSGCTREALAVKITENTPAQATGLYRAVGGVDGWQLLEWTAGAWKLTEVAWLAKSPERGRVTASDDRWLVEDRAEDAPALSFSVSGHAAVRAWQRICSVR
;
A
#
# COMPACT_ATOMS: atom_id res chain seq x y z
N MET A 1 1.08 7.93 37.15
CA MET A 1 0.29 7.85 35.89
C MET A 1 -0.38 9.18 35.58
N LEU A 2 -0.13 9.71 34.39
CA LEU A 2 -0.70 10.93 33.85
C LEU A 2 -1.65 10.60 32.69
N ARG A 3 -2.76 11.33 32.55
CA ARG A 3 -3.61 11.31 31.36
C ARG A 3 -3.24 12.42 30.43
N VAL A 4 -3.09 12.06 29.17
CA VAL A 4 -2.91 13.01 28.08
C VAL A 4 -3.86 12.69 26.93
N LEU A 5 -4.09 13.69 26.08
CA LEU A 5 -5.01 13.65 24.96
C LEU A 5 -4.21 13.67 23.67
N LEU A 6 -4.23 12.54 22.94
CA LEU A 6 -3.65 12.44 21.61
C LEU A 6 -4.58 13.13 20.60
N PRO A 7 -4.14 14.20 19.91
CA PRO A 7 -4.98 14.93 18.97
C PRO A 7 -5.23 14.15 17.68
N LEU A 8 -6.48 14.13 17.22
CA LEU A 8 -6.90 13.43 16.01
C LEU A 8 -7.59 14.36 15.01
N SER A 9 -7.38 14.10 13.73
CA SER A 9 -8.23 14.60 12.64
C SER A 9 -9.18 13.50 12.19
N MET A 10 -10.47 13.82 12.00
CA MET A 10 -11.46 12.83 11.55
C MET A 10 -11.93 13.13 10.12
N TYR A 11 -12.11 12.05 9.36
CA TYR A 11 -12.45 12.05 7.95
C TYR A 11 -13.63 11.13 7.70
N SER A 12 -14.51 11.53 6.79
CA SER A 12 -15.54 10.68 6.21
C SER A 12 -15.05 10.21 4.85
N VAL A 13 -14.91 8.90 4.70
CA VAL A 13 -14.54 8.26 3.44
C VAL A 13 -15.78 7.67 2.81
N THR A 14 -16.12 8.11 1.60
CA THR A 14 -17.18 7.54 0.78
C THR A 14 -16.56 6.56 -0.21
N TYR A 15 -17.05 5.32 -0.24
CA TYR A 15 -16.50 4.27 -1.08
C TYR A 15 -17.60 3.37 -1.63
N GLU A 16 -17.31 2.71 -2.74
CA GLU A 16 -18.19 1.75 -3.37
C GLU A 16 -17.68 0.34 -3.14
N LEU A 17 -18.57 -0.52 -2.65
CA LEU A 17 -18.35 -1.95 -2.60
C LEU A 17 -19.06 -2.60 -3.77
N ALA A 18 -18.33 -3.47 -4.45
CA ALA A 18 -18.86 -4.41 -5.41
C ALA A 18 -18.96 -5.80 -4.78
N HIS A 19 -19.98 -6.56 -5.15
CA HIS A 19 -20.06 -7.99 -4.90
C HIS A 19 -20.80 -8.68 -6.05
N GLY A 20 -20.55 -9.98 -6.22
CA GLY A 20 -21.08 -10.78 -7.32
C GLY A 20 -20.23 -10.70 -8.59
N ARG A 21 -20.26 -11.73 -9.43
CA ARG A 21 -19.35 -11.88 -10.58
C ARG A 21 -19.65 -10.83 -11.68
N PRO A 22 -18.66 -10.05 -12.16
CA PRO A 22 -18.87 -9.26 -13.37
C PRO A 22 -19.12 -10.18 -14.57
N TYR A 23 -20.04 -9.79 -15.45
CA TYR A 23 -20.38 -10.57 -16.64
C TYR A 23 -19.16 -10.80 -17.52
N SER A 24 -18.84 -12.06 -17.80
CA SER A 24 -17.70 -12.42 -18.65
C SER A 24 -17.98 -12.12 -20.12
N LYS A 25 -16.91 -11.95 -20.91
CA LYS A 25 -17.06 -11.75 -22.36
C LYS A 25 -17.72 -12.97 -23.02
N LEU A 26 -17.50 -14.17 -22.48
CA LEU A 26 -18.16 -15.37 -22.95
C LEU A 26 -19.66 -15.32 -22.70
N GLU A 27 -20.12 -14.93 -21.51
CA GLU A 27 -21.55 -14.80 -21.22
C GLU A 27 -22.23 -13.80 -22.17
N GLU A 28 -21.56 -12.69 -22.48
CA GLU A 28 -22.05 -11.73 -23.49
C GLU A 28 -22.20 -12.39 -24.88
N LEU A 29 -21.22 -13.19 -25.28
CA LEU A 29 -21.26 -13.88 -26.57
C LEU A 29 -22.30 -15.00 -26.56
N LEU A 30 -22.45 -15.75 -25.47
CA LEU A 30 -23.48 -16.78 -25.29
C LEU A 30 -24.87 -16.17 -25.41
N LEU A 31 -25.10 -15.04 -24.73
CA LEU A 31 -26.37 -14.31 -24.78
C LEU A 31 -26.70 -13.86 -26.21
N LYS A 32 -25.70 -13.33 -26.93
CA LYS A 32 -25.84 -12.96 -28.35
C LYS A 32 -26.12 -14.18 -29.23
N ALA A 33 -25.39 -15.27 -29.03
CA ALA A 33 -25.60 -16.51 -29.80
C ALA A 33 -27.00 -17.09 -29.60
N VAL A 34 -27.56 -17.03 -28.38
CA VAL A 34 -28.94 -17.45 -28.10
C VAL A 34 -29.96 -16.52 -28.76
N ASN A 35 -29.68 -15.22 -28.83
CA ASN A 35 -30.57 -14.24 -29.46
C ASN A 35 -30.56 -14.31 -30.99
N ASP A 36 -29.38 -14.49 -31.58
CA ASP A 36 -29.16 -14.49 -33.04
C ASP A 36 -29.50 -15.85 -33.67
N PHE A 37 -29.96 -16.82 -32.87
CA PHE A 37 -30.35 -18.13 -33.36
C PHE A 37 -31.73 -18.10 -34.02
N ASP A 38 -31.77 -18.19 -35.34
CA ASP A 38 -32.99 -18.14 -36.18
C ASP A 38 -33.89 -19.40 -36.13
N GLY A 39 -33.66 -20.32 -35.18
CA GLY A 39 -34.44 -21.54 -35.05
C GLY A 39 -35.79 -21.31 -34.34
N PRO A 40 -36.91 -21.86 -34.84
CA PRO A 40 -38.23 -21.68 -34.23
C PRO A 40 -38.36 -22.28 -32.81
N ALA A 41 -37.44 -23.18 -32.44
CA ALA A 41 -37.40 -23.85 -31.13
C ALA A 41 -36.42 -23.19 -30.14
N GLY A 42 -35.55 -22.27 -30.58
CA GLY A 42 -34.44 -21.74 -29.79
C GLY A 42 -33.15 -22.56 -29.92
N CYS A 43 -32.08 -22.08 -29.30
CA CYS A 43 -30.73 -22.65 -29.41
C CYS A 43 -30.55 -23.83 -28.45
N THR A 44 -29.92 -24.94 -28.90
CA THR A 44 -29.64 -26.08 -28.01
C THR A 44 -28.24 -26.00 -27.38
N PHE A 45 -27.97 -26.79 -26.34
CA PHE A 45 -26.63 -26.91 -25.76
C PHE A 45 -25.59 -27.38 -26.80
N SER A 46 -25.98 -28.31 -27.68
CA SER A 46 -25.14 -28.82 -28.77
C SER A 46 -24.76 -27.74 -29.77
N ASP A 47 -25.70 -26.84 -30.10
CA ASP A 47 -25.45 -25.73 -31.01
C ASP A 47 -24.46 -24.72 -30.41
N LEU A 48 -24.63 -24.37 -29.13
CA LEU A 48 -23.68 -23.53 -28.41
C LEU A 48 -22.29 -24.18 -28.33
N GLY A 49 -22.23 -25.51 -28.10
CA GLY A 49 -20.99 -26.28 -28.15
C GLY A 49 -20.24 -26.13 -29.47
N LYS A 50 -20.95 -26.20 -30.59
CA LYS A 50 -20.38 -26.02 -31.94
C LYS A 50 -19.93 -24.59 -32.21
N ILE A 51 -20.63 -23.59 -31.67
CA ILE A 51 -20.31 -22.17 -31.86
C ILE A 51 -19.03 -21.79 -31.10
N PHE A 52 -18.93 -22.17 -29.83
CA PHE A 52 -17.89 -21.65 -28.94
C PHE A 52 -16.65 -22.53 -28.85
N LEU A 53 -16.77 -23.85 -29.10
CA LEU A 53 -15.65 -24.79 -29.04
C LEU A 53 -14.87 -24.72 -27.71
N VAL A 54 -15.56 -24.42 -26.61
CA VAL A 54 -15.02 -24.40 -25.25
C VAL A 54 -15.48 -25.64 -24.48
N HIS A 55 -14.85 -25.90 -23.33
CA HIS A 55 -15.23 -27.01 -22.46
C HIS A 55 -16.70 -26.89 -22.00
N GLU A 56 -17.45 -28.01 -22.02
CA GLU A 56 -18.90 -28.03 -21.70
C GLU A 56 -19.23 -27.38 -20.36
N ARG A 57 -18.41 -27.65 -19.32
CA ARG A 57 -18.53 -27.00 -18.01
C ARG A 57 -18.61 -25.47 -18.09
N LEU A 58 -17.82 -24.86 -18.97
CA LEU A 58 -17.71 -23.41 -19.12
C LEU A 58 -18.95 -22.83 -19.83
N LEU A 59 -19.55 -23.59 -20.76
CA LEU A 59 -20.86 -23.28 -21.34
C LEU A 59 -21.98 -23.40 -20.30
N THR A 60 -21.97 -24.46 -19.50
CA THR A 60 -22.96 -24.66 -18.43
C THR A 60 -22.90 -23.54 -17.40
N GLU A 61 -21.71 -23.15 -16.93
CA GLU A 61 -21.55 -22.04 -15.98
C GLU A 61 -22.04 -20.72 -16.56
N GLY A 62 -21.72 -20.44 -17.83
CA GLY A 62 -22.24 -19.28 -18.55
C GLY A 62 -23.77 -19.29 -18.64
N LEU A 63 -24.37 -20.40 -19.09
CA LEU A 63 -25.82 -20.53 -19.24
C LEU A 63 -26.57 -20.46 -17.91
N VAL A 64 -26.06 -21.09 -16.85
CA VAL A 64 -26.63 -20.98 -15.50
C VAL A 64 -26.64 -19.52 -15.05
N THR A 65 -25.57 -18.78 -15.34
CA THR A 65 -25.48 -17.35 -15.04
C THR A 65 -26.53 -16.55 -15.83
N LEU A 66 -26.69 -16.80 -17.13
CA LEU A 66 -27.71 -16.15 -17.96
C LEU A 66 -29.15 -16.47 -17.50
N ILE A 67 -29.39 -17.69 -17.01
CA ILE A 67 -30.69 -18.16 -16.52
C ILE A 67 -31.02 -17.55 -15.16
N GLN A 68 -30.06 -17.52 -14.23
CA GLN A 68 -30.27 -16.92 -12.90
C GLN A 68 -30.61 -15.44 -12.97
N GLU A 69 -30.05 -14.72 -13.94
CA GLU A 69 -30.37 -13.32 -14.21
C GLU A 69 -31.67 -13.13 -15.00
N GLY A 70 -32.30 -14.22 -15.45
CA GLY A 70 -33.56 -14.18 -16.17
C GLY A 70 -33.45 -13.64 -17.60
N TRP A 71 -32.26 -13.66 -18.22
CA TRP A 71 -32.08 -13.21 -19.61
C TRP A 71 -32.20 -14.35 -20.61
N VAL A 72 -31.91 -15.56 -20.15
CA VAL A 72 -32.17 -16.79 -20.90
C VAL A 72 -33.17 -17.62 -20.13
N ALA A 73 -34.18 -18.11 -20.83
CA ALA A 73 -35.11 -19.11 -20.32
C ALA A 73 -34.72 -20.48 -20.87
N MET A 74 -34.91 -21.49 -20.03
CA MET A 74 -34.74 -22.88 -20.41
C MET A 74 -36.13 -23.48 -20.67
N VAL A 75 -36.36 -23.99 -21.88
CA VAL A 75 -37.62 -24.62 -22.28
C VAL A 75 -37.34 -26.03 -22.78
N GLN A 76 -38.00 -27.01 -22.18
CA GLN A 76 -37.91 -28.39 -22.63
C GLN A 76 -38.91 -28.62 -23.77
N GLN A 77 -38.41 -29.09 -24.92
CA GLN A 77 -39.25 -29.50 -26.06
C GLN A 77 -38.90 -30.94 -26.43
N GLY A 78 -39.79 -31.87 -26.10
CA GLY A 78 -39.51 -33.30 -26.23
C GLY A 78 -38.37 -33.74 -25.30
N ASN A 79 -37.34 -34.35 -25.88
CA ASN A 79 -36.14 -34.84 -25.16
C ASN A 79 -34.98 -33.84 -25.15
N GLU A 80 -35.12 -32.66 -25.76
CA GLU A 80 -34.07 -31.64 -25.83
C GLU A 80 -34.43 -30.39 -25.03
N VAL A 81 -33.38 -29.76 -24.51
CA VAL A 81 -33.46 -28.49 -23.79
C VAL A 81 -33.05 -27.37 -24.73
N HIS A 82 -33.96 -26.41 -24.91
CA HIS A 82 -33.73 -25.23 -25.69
C HIS A 82 -33.57 -24.00 -24.79
N TYR A 83 -32.65 -23.13 -25.20
CA TYR A 83 -32.38 -21.84 -24.58
C TYR A 83 -33.02 -20.75 -25.43
N LEU A 84 -33.84 -19.92 -24.79
CA LEU A 84 -34.57 -18.82 -25.42
C LEU A 84 -34.21 -17.51 -24.75
N ILE A 85 -34.03 -16.47 -25.55
CA ILE A 85 -33.82 -15.12 -25.02
C ILE A 85 -35.13 -14.56 -24.46
N THR A 86 -35.10 -14.09 -23.22
CA THR A 86 -36.25 -13.40 -22.59
C THR A 86 -36.38 -11.96 -23.10
N LYS A 87 -37.41 -11.24 -22.66
CA LYS A 87 -37.60 -9.83 -23.00
C LYS A 87 -36.47 -8.98 -22.41
N GLU A 88 -36.09 -9.28 -21.18
CA GLU A 88 -35.00 -8.66 -20.44
C GLU A 88 -33.65 -8.94 -21.09
N GLY A 89 -33.43 -10.17 -21.57
CA GLY A 89 -32.24 -10.54 -22.34
C GLY A 89 -32.12 -9.78 -23.67
N ARG A 90 -33.23 -9.60 -24.40
CA ARG A 90 -33.26 -8.80 -25.63
C ARG A 90 -32.95 -7.32 -25.39
N LEU A 91 -33.61 -6.72 -24.41
CA LEU A 91 -33.34 -5.33 -24.01
C LEU A 91 -31.88 -5.12 -23.60
N THR A 92 -31.28 -6.13 -22.96
CA THR A 92 -29.87 -6.12 -22.57
C THR A 92 -28.93 -6.07 -23.78
N ILE A 93 -29.20 -6.88 -24.81
CA ILE A 93 -28.42 -6.89 -26.06
C ILE A 93 -28.59 -5.54 -26.79
N GLU A 94 -29.83 -5.08 -26.96
CA GLU A 94 -30.16 -3.85 -27.70
C GLU A 94 -29.58 -2.59 -27.06
N SER A 95 -29.61 -2.51 -25.72
CA SER A 95 -29.08 -1.36 -24.98
C SER A 95 -27.56 -1.36 -24.88
N GLY A 96 -26.88 -2.47 -25.22
CA GLY A 96 -25.47 -2.69 -24.95
C GLY A 96 -25.11 -2.62 -23.45
N ARG A 97 -26.13 -2.59 -22.59
CA ARG A 97 -26.00 -2.36 -21.16
C ARG A 97 -25.73 -3.71 -20.53
N ARG A 98 -24.46 -3.98 -20.19
CA ARG A 98 -24.08 -5.17 -19.41
C ARG A 98 -24.81 -5.10 -18.08
N PRO A 99 -25.81 -5.93 -17.83
CA PRO A 99 -26.37 -6.01 -16.50
C PRO A 99 -25.35 -6.81 -15.71
N SER A 100 -25.13 -6.36 -14.49
CA SER A 100 -24.00 -6.81 -13.73
C SER A 100 -24.54 -7.52 -12.51
N ASN A 101 -24.25 -8.82 -12.39
CA ASN A 101 -24.36 -9.51 -11.09
C ASN A 101 -23.45 -8.82 -10.07
N LEU A 102 -22.49 -8.01 -10.57
CA LEU A 102 -21.87 -6.91 -9.85
C LEU A 102 -22.93 -5.95 -9.30
N ARG A 103 -23.28 -6.14 -8.04
CA ARG A 103 -24.08 -5.19 -7.28
C ARG A 103 -23.14 -4.23 -6.59
N VAL A 104 -23.38 -2.95 -6.83
CA VAL A 104 -22.57 -1.88 -6.26
C VAL A 104 -23.37 -1.11 -5.23
N HIS A 105 -22.81 -0.95 -4.04
CA HIS A 105 -23.41 -0.18 -2.97
C HIS A 105 -22.39 0.80 -2.40
N THR A 106 -22.82 2.04 -2.24
CA THR A 106 -22.05 3.08 -1.57
C THR A 106 -22.11 2.86 -0.06
N ARG A 107 -20.96 2.96 0.59
CA ARG A 107 -20.81 2.98 2.04
C ARG A 107 -20.00 4.19 2.47
N HIS A 108 -20.12 4.51 3.75
CA HIS A 108 -19.33 5.55 4.40
C HIS A 108 -18.59 4.95 5.59
N ALA A 109 -17.34 5.35 5.77
CA ALA A 109 -16.53 4.99 6.93
C ALA A 109 -15.94 6.25 7.57
N LYS A 110 -15.85 6.26 8.90
CA LYS A 110 -15.16 7.32 9.64
C LYS A 110 -13.76 6.85 9.96
N ILE A 111 -12.78 7.51 9.37
CA ILE A 111 -11.36 7.25 9.58
C ILE A 111 -10.79 8.41 10.40
N VAL A 112 -9.96 8.08 11.38
CA VAL A 112 -9.19 9.08 12.11
C VAL A 112 -7.72 8.98 11.75
N ARG A 113 -7.05 10.12 11.85
CA ARG A 113 -5.61 10.25 11.73
C ARG A 113 -5.07 10.91 12.98
N GLU A 114 -4.15 10.26 13.66
CA GLU A 114 -3.44 10.88 14.77
C GLU A 114 -2.43 11.92 14.24
N ARG A 115 -2.22 13.01 14.99
CA ARG A 115 -1.46 14.17 14.51
C ARG A 115 -0.01 14.24 15.00
N LEU A 116 0.53 13.18 15.59
CA LEU A 116 1.96 13.06 15.90
C LEU A 116 2.71 12.49 14.70
N THR A 117 2.32 11.32 14.19
CA THR A 117 3.00 10.67 13.05
C THR A 117 2.12 10.50 11.82
N GLY A 118 0.79 10.59 11.96
CA GLY A 118 -0.17 10.43 10.87
C GLY A 118 -0.77 9.05 10.71
N GLN A 119 -0.68 8.18 11.73
CA GLN A 119 -1.26 6.84 11.68
C GLN A 119 -2.78 6.89 11.56
N LEU A 120 -3.31 5.91 10.83
CA LEU A 120 -4.74 5.81 10.54
C LEU A 120 -5.39 4.72 11.38
N ALA A 121 -6.65 4.94 11.75
CA ALA A 121 -7.50 3.92 12.35
C ALA A 121 -8.97 4.21 12.04
N ARG A 122 -9.83 3.19 12.18
CA ARG A 122 -11.28 3.42 12.15
C ARG A 122 -11.70 4.13 13.44
N SER A 123 -12.59 5.10 13.32
CA SER A 123 -13.20 5.74 14.49
C SER A 123 -13.96 4.77 15.38
N SER A 124 -14.47 3.66 14.83
CA SER A 124 -15.19 2.61 15.57
C SER A 124 -14.29 1.81 16.51
N ASP A 125 -12.98 1.78 16.23
CA ASP A 125 -12.03 0.94 16.95
C ASP A 125 -11.42 1.70 18.15
N LEU A 126 -11.80 2.97 18.32
CA LEU A 126 -11.21 3.88 19.29
C LEU A 126 -12.26 4.44 20.25
N GLN A 127 -11.84 4.64 21.49
CA GLN A 127 -12.63 5.33 22.51
C GLN A 127 -12.36 6.83 22.46
N LEU A 128 -12.99 7.51 21.50
CA LEU A 128 -12.75 8.93 21.25
C LEU A 128 -13.50 9.84 22.22
N VAL A 129 -12.85 10.92 22.63
CA VAL A 129 -13.47 12.04 23.37
C VAL A 129 -13.48 13.31 22.51
N THR A 130 -14.42 14.20 22.78
CA THR A 130 -14.43 15.54 22.18
C THR A 130 -13.96 16.59 23.16
N GLY A 131 -13.37 17.68 22.68
CA GLY A 131 -12.97 18.81 23.53
C GLY A 131 -14.09 19.29 24.49
N PRO A 132 -15.33 19.54 24.00
CA PRO A 132 -16.46 19.88 24.87
C PRO A 132 -16.84 18.82 25.91
N ASN A 133 -16.61 17.53 25.63
CA ASN A 133 -16.84 16.46 26.61
C ASN A 133 -15.72 16.40 27.64
N ALA A 134 -14.47 16.63 27.23
CA ALA A 134 -13.32 16.75 28.14
C ALA A 134 -13.50 17.92 29.12
N VAL A 135 -14.03 19.06 28.66
CA VAL A 135 -14.42 20.19 29.53
C VAL A 135 -15.49 19.78 30.54
N ARG A 136 -16.56 19.12 30.07
CA ARG A 136 -17.69 18.72 30.95
C ARG A 136 -17.28 17.73 32.02
N ALA A 137 -16.39 16.79 31.69
CA ALA A 137 -15.95 15.76 32.62
C ALA A 137 -14.90 16.27 33.63
N SER A 138 -13.97 17.14 33.19
CA SER A 138 -12.94 17.71 34.08
C SER A 138 -13.42 18.92 34.88
N GLY A 139 -14.50 19.58 34.48
CA GLY A 139 -14.95 20.84 35.07
C GLY A 139 -14.03 22.03 34.79
N SER A 140 -12.93 21.81 34.05
CA SER A 140 -11.92 22.83 33.78
C SER A 140 -11.83 23.19 32.30
N ARG A 141 -11.66 24.48 32.02
CA ARG A 141 -11.36 24.99 30.67
C ARG A 141 -9.89 24.69 30.25
N SER A 142 -9.05 24.21 31.17
CA SER A 142 -7.63 23.88 30.96
C SER A 142 -7.37 22.57 30.22
N TRP A 143 -8.38 21.83 29.77
CA TRP A 143 -8.19 20.53 29.09
C TRP A 143 -7.20 20.56 27.92
N LYS A 144 -7.03 21.70 27.24
CA LYS A 144 -6.05 21.90 26.17
C LYS A 144 -4.59 21.75 26.64
N LYS A 145 -4.30 22.01 27.92
CA LYS A 145 -2.96 21.80 28.49
C LYS A 145 -2.57 20.32 28.46
N HIS A 146 -3.57 19.44 28.59
CA HIS A 146 -3.41 17.98 28.56
C HIS A 146 -3.30 17.40 27.15
N GLN A 147 -3.33 18.24 26.12
CA GLN A 147 -3.18 17.81 24.74
C GLN A 147 -1.69 17.69 24.36
N LEU A 148 -1.36 16.60 23.66
CA LEU A 148 -0.06 16.44 23.01
C LEU A 148 0.06 17.38 21.80
N THR A 149 1.27 17.86 21.55
CA THR A 149 1.55 18.87 20.53
C THR A 149 1.48 18.22 19.15
N PRO A 150 0.56 18.64 18.27
CA PRO A 150 0.50 18.08 16.93
C PRO A 150 1.80 18.36 16.16
N ARG A 151 2.48 17.31 15.68
CA ARG A 151 3.67 17.43 14.83
C ARG A 151 3.31 17.42 13.34
N MET A 152 2.20 16.77 12.99
CA MET A 152 1.74 16.67 11.61
C MET A 152 0.87 17.85 11.15
N GLN A 153 1.25 18.40 9.99
CA GLN A 153 0.53 19.48 9.31
C GLN A 153 -0.34 19.02 8.13
N ARG A 154 -0.16 17.80 7.61
CA ARG A 154 -0.94 17.27 6.47
C ARG A 154 -2.44 17.21 6.81
N THR A 155 -3.23 18.00 6.08
CA THR A 155 -4.67 18.16 6.34
C THR A 155 -5.56 17.23 5.53
N LYS A 156 -5.07 16.73 4.39
CA LYS A 156 -5.75 15.76 3.52
C LYS A 156 -5.32 14.33 3.84
N ILE A 157 -6.14 13.37 3.42
CA ILE A 157 -5.80 11.95 3.43
C ILE A 157 -6.06 11.40 2.03
N ASN A 158 -5.15 10.54 1.58
CA ASN A 158 -5.27 9.77 0.36
C ASN A 158 -6.33 8.66 0.52
N GLY A 159 -7.29 8.57 -0.41
CA GLY A 159 -8.30 7.51 -0.39
C GLY A 159 -7.70 6.09 -0.35
N GLY A 160 -6.64 5.84 -1.13
CA GLY A 160 -5.94 4.56 -1.14
C GLY A 160 -5.23 4.21 0.17
N GLU A 161 -4.73 5.19 0.93
CA GLU A 161 -4.19 4.94 2.29
C GLU A 161 -5.27 4.39 3.22
N THR A 162 -6.53 4.77 3.02
CA THR A 162 -7.64 4.33 3.87
C THR A 162 -8.20 2.96 3.50
N GLU A 163 -7.83 2.41 2.33
CA GLU A 163 -8.48 1.22 1.75
C GLU A 163 -8.52 0.03 2.74
N HIS A 164 -7.40 -0.23 3.41
CA HIS A 164 -7.27 -1.33 4.37
C HIS A 164 -8.12 -1.15 5.63
N LEU A 165 -8.66 0.05 5.88
CA LEU A 165 -9.55 0.36 7.00
C LEU A 165 -11.02 0.36 6.60
N LEU A 166 -11.35 0.14 5.33
CA LEU A 166 -12.73 0.19 4.84
C LEU A 166 -13.42 -1.17 5.06
N PRO A 167 -14.56 -1.21 5.80
CA PRO A 167 -15.29 -2.44 6.07
C PRO A 167 -15.81 -3.15 4.81
N ARG A 168 -15.49 -4.44 4.66
CA ARG A 168 -15.96 -5.31 3.58
C ARG A 168 -16.27 -6.71 4.08
N SER A 169 -17.32 -7.33 3.55
CA SER A 169 -17.75 -8.68 3.91
C SER A 169 -17.04 -9.73 3.06
N ARG A 170 -16.17 -10.54 3.68
CA ARG A 170 -15.60 -11.74 3.02
C ARG A 170 -16.66 -12.79 2.69
N THR A 171 -17.68 -12.94 3.53
CA THR A 171 -18.77 -13.92 3.31
C THR A 171 -19.61 -13.59 2.08
N ARG A 172 -19.74 -12.31 1.74
CA ARG A 172 -20.38 -11.85 0.50
C ARG A 172 -19.40 -11.63 -0.65
N GLN A 173 -18.12 -11.95 -0.45
CA GLN A 173 -17.04 -11.65 -1.39
C GLN A 173 -17.08 -10.18 -1.86
N GLU A 174 -17.29 -9.24 -0.92
CA GLU A 174 -17.28 -7.82 -1.22
C GLU A 174 -15.84 -7.34 -1.47
N TRP A 175 -15.61 -6.60 -2.55
CA TRP A 175 -14.37 -5.88 -2.80
C TRP A 175 -14.63 -4.39 -2.99
N ILE A 176 -13.59 -3.59 -2.74
CA ILE A 176 -13.66 -2.15 -2.94
C ILE A 176 -13.54 -1.91 -4.45
N ARG A 177 -14.59 -1.33 -5.03
CA ARG A 177 -14.60 -0.95 -6.45
C ARG A 177 -13.95 0.41 -6.62
N TRP A 178 -14.41 1.38 -5.83
CA TRP A 178 -14.07 2.78 -5.96
C TRP A 178 -13.94 3.45 -4.59
N ILE A 179 -13.04 4.44 -4.47
CA ILE A 179 -12.96 5.35 -3.32
C ILE A 179 -13.19 6.75 -3.87
N ASP A 180 -14.35 7.29 -3.53
CA ASP A 180 -14.90 8.47 -4.19
C ASP A 180 -14.30 9.75 -3.62
N SER A 181 -14.56 9.99 -2.34
CA SER A 181 -14.18 11.22 -1.67
C SER A 181 -13.74 10.97 -0.23
N VAL A 182 -12.76 11.76 0.19
CA VAL A 182 -12.29 11.82 1.58
C VAL A 182 -12.53 13.24 2.08
N ALA A 183 -13.61 13.42 2.83
CA ALA A 183 -13.98 14.71 3.37
C ALA A 183 -13.47 14.83 4.81
N ARG A 184 -12.66 15.86 5.09
CA ARG A 184 -12.27 16.18 6.47
C ARG A 184 -13.50 16.69 7.21
N LEU A 185 -13.92 16.00 8.27
CA LEU A 185 -15.08 16.39 9.05
C LEU A 185 -14.73 17.50 10.05
N ASN A 186 -13.65 17.32 10.81
CA ASN A 186 -13.24 18.26 11.85
C ASN A 186 -11.73 18.17 12.11
N THR A 187 -11.18 19.32 12.52
CA THR A 187 -9.82 19.47 13.08
C THR A 187 -9.96 19.86 14.54
N ASP A 188 -9.13 19.31 15.42
CA ASP A 188 -9.02 19.72 16.84
C ASP A 188 -10.27 19.52 17.70
N LEU A 189 -11.20 18.69 17.23
CA LEU A 189 -12.38 18.33 18.00
C LEU A 189 -12.24 16.98 18.72
N TYR A 190 -11.49 16.03 18.16
CA TYR A 190 -11.44 14.65 18.61
C TYR A 190 -10.07 14.29 19.18
N TYR A 191 -10.09 13.55 20.27
CA TYR A 191 -8.90 13.14 21.00
C TYR A 191 -9.02 11.67 21.42
N LEU A 192 -7.89 10.98 21.46
CA LEU A 192 -7.78 9.67 22.12
C LEU A 192 -7.15 9.89 23.50
N PRO A 193 -7.86 9.60 24.60
CA PRO A 193 -7.27 9.64 25.92
C PRO A 193 -6.30 8.46 26.10
N VAL A 194 -5.08 8.74 26.55
CA VAL A 194 -4.07 7.73 26.87
C VAL A 194 -3.53 7.94 28.29
N LEU A 195 -3.15 6.85 28.93
CA LEU A 195 -2.54 6.85 30.26
C LEU A 195 -1.04 6.63 30.11
N VAL A 196 -0.23 7.46 30.74
CA VAL A 196 1.22 7.45 30.62
C VAL A 196 1.82 7.28 32.00
N ASP A 197 2.68 6.29 32.17
CA ASP A 197 3.50 6.10 33.35
C ASP A 197 4.97 6.37 32.97
N PRO A 198 5.46 7.61 33.17
CA PRO A 198 6.83 7.96 32.81
C PRO A 198 7.87 7.26 33.70
N GLU A 199 7.50 6.78 34.89
CA GLU A 199 8.44 6.04 35.76
C GLU A 199 8.65 4.59 35.30
N ARG A 200 7.66 4.02 34.61
CA ARG A 200 7.68 2.63 34.10
C ARG A 200 7.89 2.54 32.60
N ASP A 201 8.07 3.68 31.92
CA ASP A 201 8.02 3.78 30.47
C ASP A 201 6.80 3.05 29.88
N GLU A 202 5.61 3.26 30.43
CA GLU A 202 4.38 2.60 29.96
C GLU A 202 3.39 3.61 29.38
N VAL A 203 2.74 3.23 28.27
CA VAL A 203 1.62 3.98 27.68
C VAL A 203 0.47 3.00 27.45
N MET A 204 -0.67 3.25 28.08
CA MET A 204 -1.88 2.46 27.97
C MET A 204 -2.99 3.23 27.23
N GLY A 205 -3.88 2.48 26.56
CA GLY A 205 -4.99 3.05 25.78
C GLY A 205 -4.65 3.31 24.31
N LEU A 206 -3.39 3.10 23.89
CA LEU A 206 -3.04 3.07 22.48
C LEU A 206 -3.54 1.78 21.82
N PRO A 207 -4.15 1.87 20.61
CA PRO A 207 -4.41 0.71 19.77
C PRO A 207 -3.14 -0.09 19.49
N HIS A 208 -3.29 -1.39 19.22
CA HIS A 208 -2.15 -2.26 18.91
C HIS A 208 -1.32 -1.72 17.74
N GLN A 209 -1.97 -1.25 16.69
CA GLN A 209 -1.31 -0.68 15.51
C GLN A 209 -0.64 0.68 15.73
N TRP A 210 -0.78 1.28 16.92
CA TRP A 210 -0.22 2.61 17.26
C TRP A 210 0.84 2.52 18.35
N ARG A 211 1.40 1.32 18.60
CA ARG A 211 2.43 1.09 19.61
C ARG A 211 3.70 1.88 19.36
N SER A 212 4.04 2.07 18.08
CA SER A 212 5.17 2.89 17.64
C SER A 212 5.08 4.37 18.06
N LEU A 213 3.91 4.85 18.52
CA LEU A 213 3.76 6.19 19.11
C LEU A 213 4.29 6.29 20.54
N LYS A 214 4.44 5.17 21.25
CA LYS A 214 4.82 5.12 22.67
C LYS A 214 6.05 5.99 22.98
N PRO A 215 7.18 5.93 22.23
CA PRO A 215 8.35 6.74 22.53
C PRO A 215 8.08 8.24 22.42
N LEU A 216 7.31 8.67 21.41
CA LEU A 216 6.99 10.08 21.19
C LEU A 216 6.06 10.63 22.27
N VAL A 217 5.10 9.81 22.72
CA VAL A 217 4.20 10.16 23.81
C VAL A 217 4.98 10.27 25.12
N LEU A 218 5.89 9.33 25.41
CA LEU A 218 6.73 9.36 26.61
C LEU A 218 7.68 10.56 26.62
N GLU A 219 8.32 10.85 25.49
CA GLU A 219 9.20 12.01 25.32
C GLU A 219 8.46 13.30 25.70
N GLU A 220 7.33 13.59 25.05
CA GLU A 220 6.60 14.84 25.30
C GLU A 220 6.04 14.91 26.73
N VAL A 221 5.55 13.79 27.29
CA VAL A 221 5.04 13.75 28.66
C VAL A 221 6.14 13.96 29.69
N THR A 222 7.34 13.48 29.42
CA THR A 222 8.50 13.68 30.30
C THR A 222 8.97 15.13 30.26
N GLU A 223 9.03 15.74 29.07
CA GLU A 223 9.41 17.14 28.90
C GLU A 223 8.43 18.11 29.56
N ARG A 224 7.12 17.79 29.52
CA ARG A 224 6.04 18.64 30.04
C ARG A 224 5.40 18.07 31.30
N TYR A 225 6.16 17.29 32.09
CA TYR A 225 5.63 16.55 33.24
C TYR A 225 4.90 17.43 34.24
N GLU A 226 5.53 18.55 34.64
CA GLU A 226 4.95 19.50 35.62
C GLU A 226 3.61 20.05 35.13
N GLU A 227 3.51 20.42 33.84
CA GLU A 227 2.28 20.95 33.24
C GLU A 227 1.12 19.94 33.29
N PHE A 228 1.41 18.66 33.07
CA PHE A 228 0.40 17.60 33.10
C PHE A 228 0.01 17.21 34.53
N ALA A 229 0.94 17.28 35.48
CA ALA A 229 0.75 16.90 36.88
C ALA A 229 -0.01 17.95 37.71
N GLU A 230 0.07 19.23 37.36
CA GLU A 230 -0.56 20.34 38.09
C GLU A 230 -2.10 20.25 38.20
N ASP A 231 -2.78 19.61 37.25
CA ASP A 231 -4.25 19.58 37.17
C ASP A 231 -4.82 18.29 37.76
N ALA A 232 -4.77 18.16 39.08
CA ALA A 232 -5.30 17.00 39.81
C ALA A 232 -6.76 16.69 39.45
N GLY A 233 -7.58 17.70 39.12
CA GLY A 233 -8.98 17.50 38.73
C GLY A 233 -9.17 16.75 37.41
N PHE A 234 -8.30 17.01 36.42
CA PHE A 234 -8.25 16.22 35.19
C PHE A 234 -7.70 14.80 35.41
N GLN A 235 -6.75 14.66 36.34
CA GLN A 235 -6.10 13.39 36.68
C GLN A 235 -6.96 12.48 37.60
N GLU A 236 -7.86 13.01 38.44
CA GLU A 236 -8.62 12.24 39.43
C GLU A 236 -9.93 11.62 38.92
N LYS A 237 -10.42 11.99 37.71
CA LYS A 237 -11.69 11.46 37.13
C LYS A 237 -11.51 10.56 35.89
N PRO A 238 -10.76 9.44 35.98
CA PRO A 238 -10.45 8.54 34.85
C PRO A 238 -11.68 7.95 34.21
N ASN A 239 -12.51 7.39 35.08
CA ASN A 239 -13.57 6.51 34.64
C ASN A 239 -14.72 7.32 34.12
N GLU A 240 -14.98 8.54 34.60
CA GLU A 240 -16.09 9.35 34.11
C GLU A 240 -15.91 9.80 32.66
N VAL A 241 -14.69 10.20 32.26
CA VAL A 241 -14.40 10.62 30.87
C VAL A 241 -14.51 9.43 29.91
N VAL A 242 -13.88 8.31 30.27
CA VAL A 242 -13.83 7.09 29.46
C VAL A 242 -15.18 6.37 29.45
N GLN A 243 -15.90 6.31 30.58
CA GLN A 243 -17.26 5.75 30.66
C GLN A 243 -18.28 6.65 29.97
N ALA A 244 -18.17 7.98 30.03
CA ALA A 244 -19.01 8.87 29.24
C ALA A 244 -18.78 8.66 27.73
N ALA A 245 -17.52 8.43 27.32
CA ALA A 245 -17.20 8.07 25.95
C ALA A 245 -17.77 6.69 25.57
N ALA A 246 -17.61 5.68 26.43
CA ALA A 246 -18.11 4.32 26.22
C ALA A 246 -19.65 4.29 26.14
N ALA A 247 -20.35 4.94 27.07
CA ALA A 247 -21.81 5.00 27.09
C ALA A 247 -22.40 5.70 25.85
N MET A 248 -21.74 6.76 25.36
CA MET A 248 -22.10 7.38 24.08
C MET A 248 -21.83 6.48 22.87
N ASN A 249 -20.76 5.68 22.92
CA ASN A 249 -20.42 4.75 21.84
C ASN A 249 -21.40 3.56 21.81
N GLU A 250 -21.83 3.05 22.95
CA GLU A 250 -22.88 2.02 23.06
C GLU A 250 -24.22 2.52 22.52
N GLN A 251 -24.61 3.75 22.86
CA GLN A 251 -25.81 4.38 22.30
C GLN A 251 -25.75 4.53 20.78
N ARG A 252 -24.57 4.83 20.20
CA ARG A 252 -24.37 4.90 18.74
C ARG A 252 -24.28 3.52 18.08
N SER A 253 -23.72 2.53 18.77
CA SER A 253 -23.54 1.17 18.27
C SER A 253 -24.86 0.40 18.18
N SER A 254 -25.87 0.79 18.97
CA SER A 254 -27.24 0.22 18.85
C SER A 254 -27.89 0.38 17.47
N HIS A 255 -27.41 1.32 16.64
CA HIS A 255 -27.90 1.56 15.28
C HIS A 255 -26.89 1.22 14.18
N SER A 256 -25.67 0.80 14.55
CA SER A 256 -24.63 0.38 13.62
C SER A 256 -24.37 -1.09 13.86
N ALA A 257 -24.93 -1.96 13.01
CA ALA A 257 -24.57 -3.37 12.95
C ALA A 257 -23.04 -3.49 13.10
N THR A 258 -22.59 -4.33 14.03
CA THR A 258 -21.17 -4.62 14.30
C THR A 258 -20.42 -4.67 12.98
N ALA A 259 -19.63 -3.62 12.72
CA ALA A 259 -18.88 -3.55 11.48
C ALA A 259 -18.05 -4.83 11.42
N PRO A 260 -18.12 -5.61 10.33
CA PRO A 260 -17.40 -6.86 10.25
C PRO A 260 -15.92 -6.61 10.59
N PRO A 261 -15.28 -7.53 11.35
CA PRO A 261 -13.86 -7.42 11.60
C PRO A 261 -13.15 -7.30 10.25
N VAL A 262 -12.35 -6.25 10.11
CA VAL A 262 -11.48 -6.10 8.96
C VAL A 262 -10.26 -6.91 9.32
N ASP A 263 -10.02 -8.00 8.59
CA ASP A 263 -8.70 -8.60 8.62
C ASP A 263 -7.73 -7.52 8.13
N ASN A 264 -6.71 -7.24 8.92
CA ASN A 264 -5.59 -6.35 8.59
C ASN A 264 -4.80 -6.94 7.41
N THR A 265 -5.44 -7.09 6.25
CA THR A 265 -4.79 -7.61 5.07
C THR A 265 -4.05 -6.47 4.44
N PHE A 266 -2.74 -6.49 4.65
CA PHE A 266 -1.78 -5.98 3.68
C PHE A 266 -2.20 -6.43 2.28
N ALA A 267 -1.92 -5.62 1.27
CA ALA A 267 -2.00 -6.11 -0.09
C ALA A 267 -0.89 -7.14 -0.26
N GLU A 268 -1.27 -8.42 -0.34
CA GLU A 268 -0.32 -9.53 -0.48
C GLU A 268 -0.26 -9.98 -1.94
N ALA A 269 0.95 -10.29 -2.40
CA ALA A 269 1.19 -10.82 -3.73
C ALA A 269 2.14 -12.01 -3.65
N SER A 270 1.86 -13.03 -4.44
CA SER A 270 2.81 -14.13 -4.67
C SER A 270 3.86 -13.70 -5.70
N ILE A 271 5.12 -13.95 -5.40
CA ILE A 271 6.26 -13.67 -6.28
C ILE A 271 7.15 -14.90 -6.45
N ARG A 272 7.95 -14.90 -7.51
CA ARG A 272 9.04 -15.87 -7.67
C ARG A 272 10.35 -15.27 -7.18
N CYS A 273 11.32 -16.11 -6.89
CA CYS A 273 12.67 -15.64 -6.51
C CYS A 273 13.32 -14.74 -7.58
N ALA A 274 13.02 -14.95 -8.87
CA ALA A 274 13.53 -14.12 -9.97
C ALA A 274 12.90 -12.72 -10.02
N ASP A 275 11.75 -12.54 -9.35
CA ASP A 275 11.05 -11.27 -9.27
C ASP A 275 11.55 -10.43 -8.07
N TYR A 276 12.52 -10.92 -7.29
CA TYR A 276 13.15 -10.17 -6.20
C TYR A 276 14.61 -9.83 -6.52
N ALA A 277 14.91 -8.54 -6.56
CA ALA A 277 16.23 -7.99 -6.76
C ALA A 277 16.81 -7.50 -5.44
N LEU A 278 18.11 -7.71 -5.24
CA LEU A 278 18.81 -7.29 -4.02
C LEU A 278 19.57 -5.99 -4.22
N THR A 279 20.06 -5.77 -5.44
CA THR A 279 20.89 -4.62 -5.80
C THR A 279 20.13 -3.64 -6.69
N GLY A 280 20.60 -2.38 -6.71
CA GLY A 280 19.99 -1.33 -7.53
C GLY A 280 19.99 -1.66 -9.03
N ASP A 281 21.05 -2.28 -9.54
CA ASP A 281 21.15 -2.70 -10.94
C ASP A 281 20.13 -3.79 -11.29
N GLU A 282 19.99 -4.81 -10.45
CA GLU A 282 18.97 -5.86 -10.63
C GLU A 282 17.56 -5.25 -10.58
N GLY A 283 17.31 -4.32 -9.64
CA GLY A 283 16.02 -3.63 -9.52
C GLY A 283 15.70 -2.78 -10.75
N ARG A 284 16.69 -2.08 -11.28
CA ARG A 284 16.57 -1.32 -12.54
C ARG A 284 16.29 -2.24 -13.73
N GLN A 285 16.96 -3.38 -13.83
CA GLN A 285 16.70 -4.35 -14.89
C GLN A 285 15.26 -4.86 -14.85
N LEU A 286 14.70 -5.12 -13.66
CA LEU A 286 13.28 -5.47 -13.51
C LEU A 286 12.38 -4.37 -14.05
N ALA A 287 12.66 -3.10 -13.75
CA ALA A 287 11.87 -1.99 -14.26
C ALA A 287 12.02 -1.77 -15.76
N GLU A 288 13.24 -1.88 -16.31
CA GLU A 288 13.46 -1.79 -17.75
C GLU A 288 12.71 -2.88 -18.52
N GLN A 289 12.66 -4.11 -17.99
CA GLN A 289 11.85 -5.20 -18.56
C GLN A 289 10.36 -4.85 -18.56
N VAL A 290 9.83 -4.37 -17.43
CA VAL A 290 8.42 -3.95 -17.33
C VAL A 290 8.09 -2.79 -18.26
N LEU A 291 8.99 -1.80 -18.36
CA LEU A 291 8.84 -0.67 -19.27
C LEU A 291 8.87 -1.14 -20.73
N ALA A 292 9.73 -2.11 -21.07
CA ALA A 292 9.80 -2.69 -22.41
C ALA A 292 8.50 -3.44 -22.78
N GLU A 293 7.92 -4.18 -21.84
CA GLU A 293 6.67 -4.95 -22.01
C GLU A 293 5.39 -4.08 -22.00
N CYS A 294 5.49 -2.81 -21.58
CA CYS A 294 4.33 -1.94 -21.46
C CYS A 294 3.68 -1.61 -22.82
N SER A 295 2.36 -1.82 -22.90
CA SER A 295 1.57 -1.64 -24.13
C SER A 295 0.43 -0.64 -24.00
N GLY A 296 0.14 -0.11 -22.81
CA GLY A 296 -1.02 0.75 -22.57
C GLY A 296 -0.71 1.99 -21.75
N ASN A 297 -0.77 1.85 -20.42
CA ASN A 297 -0.51 2.95 -19.48
C ASN A 297 0.64 2.56 -18.56
N VAL A 298 1.49 3.52 -18.23
CA VAL A 298 2.53 3.38 -17.21
C VAL A 298 2.52 4.57 -16.26
N LEU A 299 2.63 4.30 -14.98
CA LEU A 299 2.97 5.27 -13.94
C LEU A 299 4.39 5.02 -13.50
N ILE A 300 5.16 6.08 -13.46
CA ILE A 300 6.50 6.11 -12.91
C ILE A 300 6.43 7.03 -11.70
N VAL A 301 6.76 6.52 -10.52
CA VAL A 301 6.91 7.29 -9.30
C VAL A 301 8.41 7.40 -9.02
N ALA A 302 8.91 8.63 -8.94
CA ALA A 302 10.29 8.94 -8.63
C ALA A 302 10.33 9.72 -7.30
N ALA A 303 10.64 9.03 -6.20
CA ALA A 303 10.66 9.62 -4.86
C ALA A 303 11.71 10.73 -4.73
N ARG A 304 12.81 10.62 -5.48
CA ARG A 304 13.92 11.58 -5.44
C ARG A 304 14.43 11.84 -6.84
N LEU A 305 13.80 12.80 -7.52
CA LEU A 305 14.18 13.25 -8.85
C LEU A 305 15.12 14.45 -8.76
N ASP A 306 16.33 14.29 -9.28
CA ASP A 306 17.29 15.37 -9.53
C ASP A 306 17.36 15.69 -11.03
N VAL A 307 18.11 16.71 -11.41
CA VAL A 307 18.24 17.17 -12.81
C VAL A 307 18.79 16.06 -13.74
N GLN A 308 19.74 15.27 -13.27
CA GLN A 308 20.33 14.18 -14.06
C GLN A 308 19.31 13.06 -14.31
N LYS A 309 18.60 12.64 -13.26
CA LYS A 309 17.50 11.67 -13.34
C LYS A 309 16.35 12.21 -14.19
N ALA A 310 16.04 13.50 -14.12
CA ALA A 310 15.03 14.14 -14.96
C ALA A 310 15.38 14.07 -16.45
N SER A 311 16.66 14.24 -16.81
CA SER A 311 17.13 14.06 -18.20
C SER A 311 16.95 12.62 -18.69
N ALA A 312 17.29 11.62 -17.86
CA ALA A 312 17.07 10.21 -18.18
C ALA A 312 15.57 9.87 -18.28
N ALA A 313 14.76 10.37 -17.34
CA ALA A 313 13.32 10.21 -17.35
C ALA A 313 12.69 10.82 -18.61
N ARG A 314 13.17 11.99 -19.07
CA ARG A 314 12.73 12.61 -20.33
C ARG A 314 12.93 11.68 -21.53
N GLU A 315 14.10 11.04 -21.64
CA GLU A 315 14.38 10.11 -22.73
C GLU A 315 13.47 8.88 -22.69
N LEU A 316 13.29 8.31 -21.50
CA LEU A 316 12.38 7.20 -21.26
C LEU A 316 10.93 7.55 -21.62
N LEU A 317 10.41 8.69 -21.14
CA LEU A 317 9.05 9.17 -21.43
C LEU A 317 8.84 9.42 -22.92
N THR A 318 9.85 10.00 -23.59
CA THR A 318 9.82 10.21 -25.04
C THR A 318 9.75 8.87 -25.80
N SER A 319 10.51 7.87 -25.36
CA SER A 319 10.50 6.51 -25.93
C SER A 319 9.14 5.82 -25.76
N LEU A 320 8.58 5.84 -24.55
CA LEU A 320 7.24 5.32 -24.23
C LEU A 320 6.17 5.97 -25.12
N ARG A 321 6.21 7.30 -25.22
CA ARG A 321 5.27 8.07 -26.02
C ARG A 321 5.33 7.73 -27.52
N ARG A 322 6.53 7.52 -28.07
CA ARG A 322 6.72 7.10 -29.47
C ARG A 322 6.13 5.72 -29.74
N ARG A 323 6.13 4.82 -28.74
CA ARG A 323 5.46 3.51 -28.81
C ARG A 323 3.94 3.58 -28.62
N GLY A 324 3.38 4.77 -28.39
CA GLY A 324 1.94 4.94 -28.15
C GLY A 324 1.50 4.70 -26.71
N VAL A 325 2.44 4.52 -25.77
CA VAL A 325 2.14 4.31 -24.35
C VAL A 325 1.81 5.65 -23.68
N ASN A 326 0.77 5.67 -22.84
CA ASN A 326 0.48 6.80 -21.96
C ASN A 326 1.36 6.71 -20.71
N ALA A 327 2.20 7.70 -20.49
CA ALA A 327 3.12 7.74 -19.36
C ALA A 327 2.75 8.87 -18.39
N ASP A 328 2.51 8.51 -17.14
CA ASP A 328 2.37 9.45 -16.03
C ASP A 328 3.65 9.39 -15.18
N LEU A 329 4.28 10.52 -14.92
CA LEU A 329 5.42 10.63 -14.01
C LEU A 329 5.00 11.43 -12.77
N LEU A 330 4.95 10.75 -11.63
CA LEU A 330 4.79 11.38 -10.33
C LEU A 330 6.17 11.49 -9.68
N TRP A 331 6.64 12.70 -9.37
CA TRP A 331 7.97 12.87 -8.80
C TRP A 331 7.96 13.75 -7.55
N SER A 332 8.94 13.50 -6.69
CA SER A 332 9.28 14.37 -5.57
C SER A 332 10.73 14.82 -5.67
N SER A 333 11.03 15.98 -5.08
CA SER A 333 12.40 16.46 -4.91
C SER A 333 12.86 16.08 -3.52
N ALA A 334 14.12 15.67 -3.36
CA ALA A 334 14.72 15.61 -2.04
C ALA A 334 14.67 17.02 -1.43
N GLN A 335 13.74 17.31 -0.52
CA GLN A 335 13.92 18.46 0.34
C GLN A 335 15.20 18.23 1.13
N VAL A 336 16.09 19.21 1.11
CA VAL A 336 17.29 19.21 1.95
C VAL A 336 16.80 19.45 3.38
N GLU A 337 16.43 18.38 4.07
CA GLU A 337 16.23 18.42 5.51
C GLU A 337 17.55 18.90 6.16
N GLY A 338 17.51 20.05 6.83
CA GLY A 338 18.63 20.58 7.63
C GLY A 338 19.38 21.80 7.08
N ALA A 339 19.02 22.38 5.93
CA ALA A 339 19.59 23.66 5.53
C ALA A 339 18.81 24.81 6.20
N ALA A 340 19.50 25.59 7.03
CA ALA A 340 18.96 26.74 7.74
C ALA A 340 18.05 27.61 6.85
N GLU A 341 16.93 28.04 7.44
CA GLU A 341 15.74 28.68 6.83
C GLU A 341 16.01 29.90 5.92
N ALA A 342 17.24 30.39 5.81
CA ALA A 342 17.60 31.57 5.02
C ALA A 342 18.36 31.28 3.70
N GLU A 343 19.04 30.14 3.54
CA GLU A 343 19.76 29.79 2.28
C GLU A 343 19.05 28.69 1.45
N ALA A 344 18.06 28.02 2.05
CA ALA A 344 17.31 26.93 1.44
C ALA A 344 16.19 27.39 0.49
N GLU A 345 15.79 28.67 0.46
CA GLU A 345 14.65 29.09 -0.38
C GLU A 345 15.00 29.29 -1.86
N ALA A 346 16.24 29.67 -2.21
CA ALA A 346 16.58 30.05 -3.58
C ALA A 346 17.06 28.88 -4.47
N LYS A 347 17.78 27.89 -3.91
CA LYS A 347 18.32 26.73 -4.67
C LYS A 347 17.29 25.67 -5.09
N PRO A 348 16.29 25.27 -4.27
CA PRO A 348 15.35 24.24 -4.68
C PRO A 348 14.36 24.73 -5.75
N ILE A 349 14.01 26.02 -5.77
CA ILE A 349 13.12 26.61 -6.78
C ILE A 349 13.75 26.49 -8.18
N VAL A 350 15.03 26.84 -8.31
CA VAL A 350 15.76 26.76 -9.59
C VAL A 350 15.83 25.31 -10.10
N ALA A 351 16.03 24.34 -9.21
CA ALA A 351 16.06 22.92 -9.58
C ALA A 351 14.69 22.39 -10.02
N VAL A 352 13.59 22.83 -9.38
CA VAL A 352 12.22 22.46 -9.77
C VAL A 352 11.86 23.00 -11.15
N ASP A 353 12.21 24.25 -11.44
CA ASP A 353 11.97 24.86 -12.76
C ASP A 353 12.76 24.16 -13.86
N GLU A 354 14.03 23.80 -13.59
CA GLU A 354 14.87 23.06 -14.53
C GLU A 354 14.31 21.65 -14.79
N ILE A 355 13.91 20.92 -13.74
CA ILE A 355 13.25 19.61 -13.86
C ILE A 355 11.97 19.74 -14.70
N ASN A 356 11.12 20.73 -14.40
CA ASN A 356 9.89 20.98 -15.16
C ASN A 356 10.15 21.31 -16.62
N HIS A 357 11.19 22.11 -16.91
CA HIS A 357 11.62 22.44 -18.26
C HIS A 357 12.10 21.19 -19.03
N LEU A 358 12.95 20.36 -18.41
CA LEU A 358 13.44 19.11 -18.99
C LEU A 358 12.31 18.12 -19.29
N LEU A 359 11.40 17.91 -18.33
CA LEU A 359 10.26 17.02 -18.49
C LEU A 359 9.25 17.57 -19.51
N GLY A 360 9.09 18.90 -19.58
CA GLY A 360 8.24 19.58 -20.55
C GLY A 360 8.62 19.22 -22.00
N ALA A 361 9.91 19.04 -22.28
CA ALA A 361 10.39 18.66 -23.61
C ALA A 361 9.91 17.24 -24.04
N ALA A 362 9.61 16.33 -23.10
CA ALA A 362 9.09 15.00 -23.44
C ALA A 362 7.66 15.04 -24.04
N ARG A 363 6.93 16.14 -23.81
CA ARG A 363 5.61 16.39 -24.43
C ARG A 363 5.72 16.82 -25.90
N GLY A 364 6.88 17.32 -26.33
CA GLY A 364 7.14 17.79 -27.70
C GLY A 364 7.46 16.66 -28.70
N GLY A 365 7.20 16.88 -29.98
CA GLY A 365 7.55 15.95 -31.07
C GLY A 365 6.46 14.94 -31.46
N PRO A 366 6.70 14.09 -32.47
CA PRO A 366 5.73 13.11 -32.98
C PRO A 366 5.60 11.89 -32.04
N GLY A 367 4.38 11.49 -31.75
CA GLY A 367 4.04 10.30 -30.96
C GLY A 367 2.55 10.25 -30.63
N SER A 368 1.97 9.04 -30.59
CA SER A 368 0.55 8.82 -30.30
C SER A 368 0.23 8.75 -28.81
N GLY A 369 1.23 8.46 -27.96
CA GLY A 369 1.06 8.41 -26.50
C GLY A 369 0.98 9.78 -25.85
N LYS A 370 0.46 9.82 -24.61
CA LYS A 370 0.40 11.04 -23.78
C LYS A 370 1.40 10.99 -22.65
N VAL A 371 2.02 12.12 -22.33
CA VAL A 371 2.91 12.27 -21.17
C VAL A 371 2.32 13.29 -20.22
N VAL A 372 2.07 12.88 -18.98
CA VAL A 372 1.62 13.77 -17.89
C VAL A 372 2.62 13.68 -16.75
N PHE A 373 2.90 14.80 -16.10
CA PHE A 373 3.75 14.85 -14.91
C PHE A 373 3.28 15.97 -13.99
N ASN A 374 3.50 15.83 -12.69
CA ASN A 374 3.21 16.86 -11.70
C ASN A 374 4.24 17.99 -11.77
N ARG A 375 3.82 19.26 -11.67
CA ARG A 375 4.78 20.38 -11.64
C ARG A 375 5.26 20.75 -10.25
N THR A 376 4.43 20.43 -9.25
CA THR A 376 4.74 20.60 -7.83
C THR A 376 5.19 19.25 -7.27
N PRO A 377 6.31 19.15 -6.54
CA PRO A 377 6.76 17.91 -5.92
C PRO A 377 5.64 17.21 -5.13
N SER A 378 5.49 15.90 -5.35
CA SER A 378 4.54 15.05 -4.66
C SER A 378 5.06 14.60 -3.28
N PRO A 379 4.19 14.26 -2.31
CA PRO A 379 4.62 13.59 -1.08
C PRO A 379 4.98 12.10 -1.29
N ALA A 380 4.96 11.57 -2.51
CA ALA A 380 5.33 10.18 -2.77
C ALA A 380 6.79 9.90 -2.39
N ALA A 381 6.99 8.93 -1.49
CA ALA A 381 8.30 8.65 -0.90
C ALA A 381 8.99 7.39 -1.43
N THR A 382 8.39 6.66 -2.39
CA THR A 382 8.95 5.40 -2.90
C THR A 382 9.05 5.37 -4.41
N ASP A 383 10.14 4.81 -4.95
CA ASP A 383 10.24 4.57 -6.40
C ASP A 383 9.38 3.36 -6.80
N LEU A 384 8.55 3.57 -7.83
CA LEU A 384 7.59 2.58 -8.32
C LEU A 384 7.43 2.72 -9.83
N VAL A 385 7.39 1.61 -10.54
CA VAL A 385 6.89 1.54 -11.91
C VAL A 385 5.66 0.65 -11.89
N LEU A 386 4.53 1.17 -12.35
CA LEU A 386 3.27 0.44 -12.46
C LEU A 386 2.80 0.50 -13.92
N ALA A 387 2.66 -0.66 -14.57
CA ALA A 387 2.41 -0.74 -16.00
C ALA A 387 1.27 -1.69 -16.35
N THR A 388 0.59 -1.37 -17.45
CA THR A 388 -0.30 -2.30 -18.16
C THR A 388 0.49 -2.97 -19.28
N THR A 389 0.51 -4.31 -19.28
CA THR A 389 1.11 -5.13 -20.33
C THR A 389 0.03 -5.98 -21.01
N GLU A 390 0.39 -6.67 -22.11
CA GLU A 390 -0.50 -7.65 -22.75
C GLU A 390 -0.85 -8.82 -21.84
N ARG A 391 0.01 -9.14 -20.86
CA ARG A 391 -0.18 -10.23 -19.90
C ARG A 391 -0.96 -9.83 -18.66
N GLY A 392 -1.37 -8.56 -18.56
CA GLY A 392 -2.02 -8.00 -17.38
C GLY A 392 -1.18 -6.92 -16.69
N PRO A 393 -1.61 -6.50 -15.50
CA PRO A 393 -0.91 -5.46 -14.75
C PRO A 393 0.36 -5.99 -14.10
N VAL A 394 1.36 -5.13 -13.96
CA VAL A 394 2.63 -5.46 -13.30
C VAL A 394 3.18 -4.21 -12.64
N ALA A 395 3.83 -4.37 -11.48
CA ALA A 395 4.63 -3.33 -10.87
C ALA A 395 6.03 -3.80 -10.54
N VAL A 396 6.95 -2.83 -10.47
CA VAL A 396 8.25 -2.95 -9.84
C VAL A 396 8.35 -1.86 -8.79
N MET A 397 8.58 -2.25 -7.55
CA MET A 397 8.69 -1.35 -6.42
C MET A 397 10.06 -1.55 -5.77
N GLY A 398 10.73 -0.48 -5.41
CA GLY A 398 12.03 -0.59 -4.78
C GLY A 398 12.70 0.76 -4.61
N ALA A 399 13.90 0.69 -4.08
CA ALA A 399 14.77 1.84 -3.98
C ALA A 399 15.55 2.05 -5.30
N ASP A 400 15.61 3.29 -5.81
CA ASP A 400 16.46 3.67 -6.94
C ASP A 400 16.15 2.94 -8.26
N VAL A 401 14.90 2.49 -8.44
CA VAL A 401 14.41 1.74 -9.61
C VAL A 401 14.62 2.48 -10.94
N LEU A 402 14.74 3.81 -10.89
CA LEU A 402 14.90 4.71 -12.03
C LEU A 402 16.31 5.33 -12.13
N CYS A 403 17.24 4.94 -11.26
CA CYS A 403 18.53 5.63 -11.16
C CYS A 403 19.50 5.20 -12.28
N ALA A 404 19.94 6.17 -13.08
CA ALA A 404 20.85 5.92 -14.20
C ALA A 404 22.31 5.62 -13.77
N SER A 405 22.69 6.04 -12.55
CA SER A 405 24.10 6.21 -12.16
C SER A 405 24.48 5.65 -10.77
N ALA A 406 23.54 5.11 -9.99
CA ALA A 406 23.88 4.65 -8.64
C ALA A 406 24.72 3.36 -8.71
N GLU A 407 25.85 3.39 -8.01
CA GLU A 407 26.74 2.28 -7.68
C GLU A 407 26.08 0.90 -7.86
N ARG A 408 26.49 0.19 -8.92
CA ARG A 408 25.89 -1.06 -9.40
C ARG A 408 25.64 -2.11 -8.31
N SER A 409 26.48 -2.10 -7.28
CA SER A 409 26.43 -3.05 -6.17
C SER A 409 25.78 -2.52 -4.89
N ARG A 410 25.15 -1.33 -4.94
CA ARG A 410 24.40 -0.77 -3.83
C ARG A 410 23.24 -1.69 -3.43
N LEU A 411 23.13 -1.98 -2.14
CA LEU A 411 22.04 -2.76 -1.58
C LEU A 411 20.77 -1.91 -1.65
N SER A 412 19.94 -2.21 -2.63
CA SER A 412 18.75 -1.43 -2.98
C SER A 412 17.68 -2.41 -3.43
N PRO A 413 17.07 -3.16 -2.50
CA PRO A 413 16.19 -4.24 -2.88
C PRO A 413 14.96 -3.72 -3.61
N ALA A 414 14.52 -4.47 -4.60
CA ALA A 414 13.35 -4.17 -5.41
C ALA A 414 12.57 -5.45 -5.71
N VAL A 415 11.28 -5.32 -5.97
CA VAL A 415 10.39 -6.44 -6.18
C VAL A 415 9.45 -6.18 -7.35
N ARG A 416 9.32 -7.18 -8.22
CA ARG A 416 8.34 -7.25 -9.30
C ARG A 416 7.16 -8.10 -8.84
N PHE A 417 5.94 -7.65 -9.10
CA PHE A 417 4.72 -8.43 -8.80
C PHE A 417 3.60 -8.12 -9.79
N SER A 418 2.71 -9.10 -9.98
CA SER A 418 1.65 -9.08 -11.00
C SER A 418 0.26 -9.43 -10.45
N ASP A 419 0.10 -9.50 -9.12
CA ASP A 419 -1.19 -9.79 -8.50
C ASP A 419 -2.18 -8.63 -8.74
N PRO A 420 -3.34 -8.86 -9.42
CA PRO A 420 -4.25 -7.78 -9.75
C PRO A 420 -4.92 -7.13 -8.53
N ALA A 421 -5.10 -7.84 -7.42
CA ALA A 421 -5.68 -7.28 -6.20
C ALA A 421 -4.69 -6.31 -5.54
N ALA A 422 -3.44 -6.73 -5.38
CA ALA A 422 -2.38 -5.90 -4.83
C ALA A 422 -2.14 -4.67 -5.71
N LEU A 423 -2.10 -4.86 -7.04
CA LEU A 423 -1.92 -3.76 -7.99
C LEU A 423 -3.09 -2.79 -8.02
N ALA A 424 -4.32 -3.26 -7.77
CA ALA A 424 -5.47 -2.37 -7.60
C ALA A 424 -5.29 -1.47 -6.38
N SER A 425 -4.86 -2.01 -5.24
CA SER A 425 -4.60 -1.19 -4.04
C SER A 425 -3.47 -0.17 -4.26
N VAL A 426 -2.38 -0.59 -4.91
CA VAL A 426 -1.28 0.33 -5.29
C VAL A 426 -1.76 1.42 -6.25
N ALA A 427 -2.59 1.09 -7.23
CA ALA A 427 -3.15 2.07 -8.16
C ALA A 427 -4.07 3.08 -7.47
N ARG A 428 -4.89 2.66 -6.48
CA ARG A 428 -5.70 3.62 -5.68
C ARG A 428 -4.83 4.53 -4.83
N LEU A 429 -3.77 4.00 -4.23
CA LEU A 429 -2.80 4.80 -3.49
C LEU A 429 -2.15 5.85 -4.40
N CYS A 430 -1.68 5.43 -5.58
CA CYS A 430 -1.08 6.33 -6.55
C CYS A 430 -2.06 7.38 -7.05
N ALA A 431 -3.31 7.00 -7.30
CA ALA A 431 -4.35 7.95 -7.67
C ALA A 431 -4.57 9.03 -6.61
N GLY A 432 -4.60 8.65 -5.32
CA GLY A 432 -4.74 9.63 -4.26
C GLY A 432 -3.53 10.56 -4.11
N TRP A 433 -2.31 10.11 -4.45
CA TRP A 433 -1.16 11.03 -4.53
C TRP A 433 -1.34 12.08 -5.63
N TRP A 434 -2.00 11.72 -6.73
CA TRP A 434 -2.37 12.69 -7.77
C TRP A 434 -3.43 13.69 -7.29
N GLU A 435 -4.35 13.28 -6.42
CA GLU A 435 -5.40 14.16 -5.85
C GLU A 435 -4.88 15.13 -4.79
N GLU A 436 -3.71 14.84 -4.23
CA GLU A 436 -3.02 15.74 -3.30
C GLU A 436 -2.28 16.87 -4.00
N ILE A 437 -1.98 16.73 -5.29
CA ILE A 437 -1.35 17.79 -6.08
C ILE A 437 -2.32 18.96 -6.21
N PRO A 438 -1.87 20.21 -5.98
CA PRO A 438 -2.71 21.38 -6.14
C PRO A 438 -3.13 21.61 -7.60
N GLY A 439 -4.37 22.08 -7.79
CA GLY A 439 -4.93 22.40 -9.12
C GLY A 439 -5.44 21.17 -9.88
N ASP A 440 -5.71 21.35 -11.18
CA ASP A 440 -6.32 20.32 -12.03
C ASP A 440 -5.30 19.38 -12.70
N GLU A 441 -4.00 19.54 -12.40
CA GLU A 441 -2.92 18.78 -13.04
C GLU A 441 -3.03 17.27 -12.78
N GLY A 442 -3.51 16.90 -11.59
CA GLY A 442 -3.66 15.51 -11.16
C GLY A 442 -4.97 14.84 -11.54
N THR A 443 -5.96 15.58 -12.06
CA THR A 443 -7.30 15.05 -12.33
C THR A 443 -7.28 13.90 -13.33
N LEU A 444 -6.62 14.08 -14.48
CA LEU A 444 -6.59 13.05 -15.53
C LEU A 444 -5.83 11.78 -15.09
N PRO A 445 -4.59 11.86 -14.54
CA PRO A 445 -3.92 10.68 -14.00
C PRO A 445 -4.71 10.03 -12.87
N SER A 446 -5.24 10.79 -11.89
CA SER A 446 -6.03 10.23 -10.79
C SER A 446 -7.19 9.37 -11.31
N HIS A 447 -8.05 9.93 -12.18
CA HIS A 447 -9.17 9.19 -12.76
C HIS A 447 -8.71 7.94 -13.53
N ARG A 448 -7.63 8.04 -14.32
CA ARG A 448 -7.08 6.90 -15.05
C ARG A 448 -6.68 5.77 -14.11
N TRP A 449 -5.92 6.08 -13.07
CA TRP A 449 -5.43 5.08 -12.12
C TRP A 449 -6.56 4.52 -11.24
N LYS A 450 -7.58 5.32 -10.89
CA LYS A 450 -8.80 4.80 -10.25
C LYS A 450 -9.55 3.81 -11.14
N HIS A 451 -9.72 4.09 -12.44
CA HIS A 451 -10.37 3.15 -13.36
C HIS A 451 -9.55 1.89 -13.62
N LEU A 452 -8.21 1.99 -13.68
CA LEU A 452 -7.35 0.80 -13.75
C LEU A 452 -7.46 -0.03 -12.48
N ALA A 453 -7.47 0.60 -11.30
CA ALA A 453 -7.68 -0.09 -10.03
C ALA A 453 -9.03 -0.80 -9.95
N GLU A 454 -10.11 -0.14 -10.37
CA GLU A 454 -11.44 -0.72 -10.49
C GLU A 454 -11.42 -1.99 -11.36
N ARG A 455 -10.81 -1.88 -12.54
CA ARG A 455 -10.70 -3.00 -13.48
C ARG A 455 -9.91 -4.16 -12.89
N TRP A 456 -8.73 -3.92 -12.32
CA TRP A 456 -7.88 -4.97 -11.77
C TRP A 456 -8.47 -5.61 -10.52
N ALA A 457 -9.21 -4.86 -9.70
CA ALA A 457 -9.95 -5.43 -8.59
C ALA A 457 -11.10 -6.34 -9.07
N GLY A 458 -11.77 -5.97 -10.18
CA GLY A 458 -12.74 -6.83 -10.84
C GLY A 458 -12.11 -8.10 -11.42
N GLU A 459 -10.94 -8.00 -12.05
CA GLU A 459 -10.16 -9.14 -12.57
C GLU A 459 -9.71 -10.08 -11.43
N ALA A 460 -9.27 -9.52 -10.29
CA ALA A 460 -8.94 -10.30 -9.10
C ALA A 460 -10.14 -11.04 -8.53
N ALA A 461 -11.28 -10.35 -8.41
CA ALA A 461 -12.52 -10.95 -7.91
C ALA A 461 -13.01 -12.11 -8.79
N LEU A 462 -12.78 -12.04 -10.11
CA LEU A 462 -13.05 -13.14 -11.05
C LEU A 462 -12.08 -14.32 -10.93
N SER A 463 -10.88 -14.08 -10.43
CA SER A 463 -9.81 -15.07 -10.38
C SER A 463 -9.84 -15.91 -9.09
N LEU A 464 -10.57 -15.48 -8.06
CA LEU A 464 -10.71 -16.18 -6.77
C LEU A 464 -11.36 -17.57 -6.87
N ASP A 465 -11.99 -17.91 -8.00
CA ASP A 465 -12.54 -19.24 -8.29
C ASP A 465 -11.51 -20.21 -8.87
N LEU A 466 -10.30 -19.74 -9.21
CA LEU A 466 -9.21 -20.56 -9.73
C LEU A 466 -8.20 -20.85 -8.63
N ASP A 467 -8.18 -22.11 -8.21
CA ASP A 467 -7.26 -22.73 -7.25
C ASP A 467 -5.83 -22.12 -7.32
N PRO A 468 -5.30 -21.51 -6.23
CA PRO A 468 -4.00 -20.83 -6.22
C PRO A 468 -2.80 -21.77 -6.46
N GLY A 469 -3.04 -23.06 -6.66
CA GLY A 469 -2.03 -24.09 -6.90
C GLY A 469 -1.60 -24.33 -8.34
N LYS A 470 -2.10 -23.60 -9.35
CA LYS A 470 -1.81 -23.95 -10.76
C LYS A 470 -0.64 -23.19 -11.40
N SER A 471 0.48 -23.90 -11.36
CA SER A 471 1.55 -24.04 -12.37
C SER A 471 2.73 -23.06 -12.27
N PRO A 472 3.82 -23.46 -11.58
CA PRO A 472 5.08 -22.77 -11.70
C PRO A 472 5.80 -23.12 -13.01
N VAL A 473 6.09 -22.11 -13.82
CA VAL A 473 7.07 -22.21 -14.90
C VAL A 473 8.47 -22.26 -14.26
N PRO A 474 9.31 -23.27 -14.57
CA PRO A 474 10.63 -23.42 -13.94
C PRO A 474 11.54 -22.23 -14.30
N SER A 475 12.29 -21.75 -13.30
CA SER A 475 13.34 -20.72 -13.48
C SER A 475 14.70 -21.40 -13.58
N HIS A 476 15.64 -20.77 -14.29
CA HIS A 476 17.00 -21.31 -14.50
C HIS A 476 17.77 -21.59 -13.19
N ASP A 477 17.39 -20.92 -12.08
CA ASP A 477 18.01 -21.03 -10.75
C ASP A 477 17.18 -21.85 -9.74
N CYS A 478 15.99 -22.31 -10.12
CA CYS A 478 15.10 -23.16 -9.31
C CYS A 478 14.31 -24.06 -10.27
N PRO A 479 14.93 -25.15 -10.77
CA PRO A 479 14.36 -26.00 -11.82
C PRO A 479 13.09 -26.74 -11.37
N GLU A 480 12.82 -26.80 -10.07
CA GLU A 480 11.64 -27.46 -9.50
C GLU A 480 10.37 -26.58 -9.53
N GLY A 481 10.47 -25.28 -9.88
CA GLY A 481 9.31 -24.38 -9.93
C GLY A 481 8.67 -24.05 -8.56
N GLN A 482 9.05 -24.72 -7.47
CA GLN A 482 8.37 -24.59 -6.17
C GLN A 482 8.76 -23.34 -5.36
N CYS A 483 9.60 -22.45 -5.88
CA CYS A 483 10.12 -21.30 -5.17
C CYS A 483 9.15 -20.10 -5.16
N VAL A 484 7.96 -20.26 -4.57
CA VAL A 484 6.99 -19.16 -4.34
C VAL A 484 7.33 -18.42 -3.04
N SER A 485 7.19 -17.11 -3.04
CA SER A 485 7.39 -16.24 -1.88
C SER A 485 6.28 -15.22 -1.81
N THR A 486 6.07 -14.63 -0.64
CA THR A 486 4.99 -13.68 -0.42
C THR A 486 5.57 -12.29 -0.21
N VAL A 487 5.01 -11.31 -0.92
CA VAL A 487 5.23 -9.89 -0.69
C VAL A 487 4.03 -9.31 0.00
N SER A 488 4.24 -8.64 1.13
CA SER A 488 3.23 -7.84 1.80
C SER A 488 3.55 -6.36 1.55
N LEU A 489 2.63 -5.66 0.88
CA LEU A 489 2.74 -4.22 0.66
C LEU A 489 2.22 -3.48 1.90
N LEU A 490 3.05 -2.60 2.44
CA LEU A 490 2.79 -1.84 3.66
C LEU A 490 2.55 -0.39 3.26
N ILE A 491 1.38 0.13 3.60
CA ILE A 491 0.99 1.48 3.20
C ILE A 491 1.02 2.40 4.43
N GLY A 492 1.81 3.47 4.34
CA GLY A 492 2.01 4.42 5.43
C GLY A 492 2.84 3.83 6.55
N LEU A 493 2.44 4.09 7.79
CA LEU A 493 3.23 3.79 8.99
C LEU A 493 3.09 2.36 9.51
N GLN A 494 2.38 1.49 8.78
CA GLN A 494 2.31 0.05 9.07
C GLN A 494 3.68 -0.63 9.11
N SER A 495 4.66 -0.06 8.40
CA SER A 495 6.03 -0.56 8.41
C SER A 495 6.70 -0.43 9.77
N ALA A 496 6.30 0.55 10.60
CA ALA A 496 6.81 0.72 11.96
C ALA A 496 6.42 -0.44 12.88
N ASP A 497 5.16 -0.89 12.82
CA ASP A 497 4.68 -2.03 13.61
C ASP A 497 5.36 -3.34 13.17
N LEU A 498 5.48 -3.55 11.85
CA LEU A 498 6.18 -4.73 11.35
C LEU A 498 7.67 -4.71 11.73
N ARG A 499 8.29 -3.54 11.80
CA ARG A 499 9.67 -3.39 12.27
C ARG A 499 9.79 -3.79 13.74
N GLU A 500 8.86 -3.38 14.59
CA GLU A 500 8.82 -3.83 15.99
C GLU A 500 8.60 -5.35 16.10
N GLU A 501 7.69 -5.92 15.29
CA GLU A 501 7.48 -7.38 15.24
C GLU A 501 8.75 -8.12 14.82
N LEU A 502 9.45 -7.62 13.79
CA LEU A 502 10.73 -8.16 13.35
C LEU A 502 11.74 -8.13 14.49
N ALA A 503 11.91 -6.98 15.15
CA ALA A 503 12.89 -6.78 16.23
C ALA A 503 12.58 -7.60 17.50
N ALA A 504 11.33 -7.94 17.77
CA ALA A 504 10.92 -8.68 18.96
C ALA A 504 11.33 -10.17 18.95
N GLY A 505 11.73 -10.73 17.80
CA GLY A 505 12.09 -12.15 17.67
C GLY A 505 13.43 -12.50 18.33
N GLN A 506 13.39 -13.11 19.52
CA GLN A 506 14.60 -13.58 20.21
C GLN A 506 15.42 -14.54 19.33
N GLY A 507 16.73 -14.29 19.23
CA GLY A 507 17.70 -15.19 18.57
C GLY A 507 17.80 -15.06 17.05
N ARG A 508 17.02 -14.18 16.42
CA ARG A 508 17.10 -13.90 14.98
C ARG A 508 18.33 -13.06 14.63
N ARG A 509 18.86 -13.26 13.43
CA ARG A 509 19.87 -12.37 12.83
C ARG A 509 19.16 -11.20 12.17
N PHE A 510 19.77 -10.03 12.22
CA PHE A 510 19.23 -8.78 11.71
C PHE A 510 20.23 -8.10 10.80
N LEU A 511 19.79 -7.67 9.63
CA LEU A 511 20.56 -6.75 8.80
C LEU A 511 19.92 -5.38 8.87
N VAL A 512 20.70 -4.35 9.18
CA VAL A 512 20.28 -2.95 9.08
C VAL A 512 21.24 -2.24 8.13
N ALA A 513 20.72 -1.80 6.99
CA ALA A 513 21.51 -1.12 5.98
C ALA A 513 20.98 0.29 5.66
N ASP A 514 21.87 1.27 5.68
CA ASP A 514 21.58 2.63 5.23
C ASP A 514 21.64 2.74 3.72
N SER A 515 21.11 3.86 3.24
CA SER A 515 21.01 4.13 1.81
C SER A 515 22.35 3.99 1.09
N GLY A 516 23.53 4.32 1.65
CA GLY A 516 24.82 4.22 0.95
C GLY A 516 25.50 2.84 0.96
N CYS A 517 24.86 1.79 1.46
CA CYS A 517 25.52 0.51 1.67
C CYS A 517 25.66 -0.30 0.38
N THR A 518 26.88 -0.78 0.05
CA THR A 518 27.07 -1.76 -1.04
C THR A 518 27.11 -3.18 -0.52
N ARG A 519 26.76 -4.13 -1.38
CA ARG A 519 26.82 -5.56 -1.08
C ARG A 519 28.22 -5.99 -0.66
N GLU A 520 29.27 -5.45 -1.29
CA GLU A 520 30.66 -5.73 -0.92
C GLU A 520 31.07 -5.01 0.36
N ALA A 521 30.57 -3.80 0.63
CA ALA A 521 30.85 -3.09 1.87
C ALA A 521 30.29 -3.83 3.10
N LEU A 522 29.14 -4.50 2.98
CA LEU A 522 28.64 -5.41 4.01
C LEU A 522 29.58 -6.60 4.27
N ALA A 523 30.36 -7.02 3.27
CA ALA A 523 31.32 -8.11 3.39
C ALA A 523 32.71 -7.66 3.91
N VAL A 524 33.01 -6.36 3.88
CA VAL A 524 34.36 -5.79 4.10
C VAL A 524 34.46 -4.84 5.31
N LYS A 525 33.39 -4.17 5.73
CA LYS A 525 33.45 -3.22 6.87
C LYS A 525 33.09 -3.89 8.20
N ILE A 526 34.06 -4.56 8.81
CA ILE A 526 34.15 -4.57 10.27
C ILE A 526 35.62 -4.52 10.67
N THR A 527 36.09 -3.32 10.97
CA THR A 527 37.37 -3.05 11.62
C THR A 527 37.10 -2.23 12.88
N GLU A 528 37.90 -2.48 13.91
CA GLU A 528 37.67 -2.31 15.37
C GLU A 528 37.21 -0.94 15.92
N ASN A 529 36.82 0.04 15.12
CA ASN A 529 36.37 1.35 15.62
C ASN A 529 35.26 1.96 14.75
N THR A 530 34.02 1.48 14.89
CA THR A 530 32.86 2.13 14.25
C THR A 530 31.85 2.59 15.32
N PRO A 531 31.46 3.88 15.36
CA PRO A 531 30.55 4.40 16.37
C PRO A 531 29.13 3.82 16.23
N ALA A 532 28.30 3.99 17.25
CA ALA A 532 26.92 3.49 17.42
C ALA A 532 25.90 3.82 16.29
N GLN A 533 26.35 4.40 15.17
CA GLN A 533 25.59 4.80 13.98
C GLN A 533 25.90 3.91 12.75
N ALA A 534 26.46 2.70 12.95
CA ALA A 534 27.00 1.91 11.85
C ALA A 534 25.95 1.00 11.16
N THR A 535 25.89 1.07 9.83
CA THR A 535 25.37 0.00 8.98
C THR A 535 26.09 -1.32 9.29
N GLY A 536 25.38 -2.44 9.53
CA GLY A 536 26.00 -3.70 9.94
C GLY A 536 25.06 -4.92 10.05
N LEU A 537 25.64 -6.10 10.24
CA LEU A 537 24.91 -7.35 10.55
C LEU A 537 24.89 -7.57 12.06
N TYR A 538 23.69 -7.70 12.61
CA TYR A 538 23.43 -7.82 14.04
C TYR A 538 22.77 -9.16 14.39
N ARG A 539 22.85 -9.55 15.66
CA ARG A 539 22.09 -10.63 16.27
C ARG A 539 21.37 -10.08 17.49
N ALA A 540 20.06 -10.30 17.60
CA ALA A 540 19.32 -9.95 18.82
C ALA A 540 19.59 -10.98 19.92
N VAL A 541 19.91 -10.52 21.12
CA VAL A 541 20.10 -11.34 22.32
C VAL A 541 19.07 -10.94 23.36
N GLY A 542 18.25 -11.90 23.79
CA GLY A 542 17.19 -11.64 24.77
C GLY A 542 15.96 -10.92 24.22
N GLY A 543 15.91 -10.59 22.92
CA GLY A 543 14.79 -9.89 22.29
C GLY A 543 15.20 -8.46 21.98
N VAL A 544 14.50 -7.47 22.52
CA VAL A 544 14.83 -6.04 22.40
C VAL A 544 15.92 -5.56 23.36
N ASP A 545 16.33 -6.39 24.34
CA ASP A 545 17.17 -5.98 25.47
C ASP A 545 18.67 -5.85 25.14
N GLY A 546 19.13 -6.32 23.99
CA GLY A 546 20.53 -6.20 23.58
C GLY A 546 20.82 -6.65 22.16
N TRP A 547 21.72 -5.93 21.48
CA TRP A 547 22.17 -6.24 20.12
C TRP A 547 23.66 -6.59 20.11
N GLN A 548 24.02 -7.66 19.41
CA GLN A 548 25.41 -8.07 19.18
C GLN A 548 25.78 -7.89 17.71
N LEU A 549 26.90 -7.21 17.44
CA LEU A 549 27.47 -7.13 16.11
C LEU A 549 28.07 -8.50 15.73
N LEU A 550 27.81 -8.96 14.50
CA LEU A 550 28.39 -10.17 13.94
C LEU A 550 29.57 -9.83 13.05
N GLU A 551 30.74 -10.39 13.33
CA GLU A 551 31.97 -10.25 12.56
C GLU A 551 32.26 -11.45 11.68
N TRP A 552 32.54 -11.22 10.40
CA TRP A 552 33.00 -12.30 9.53
C TRP A 552 34.50 -12.55 9.71
N THR A 553 34.85 -13.67 10.35
CA THR A 553 36.24 -14.09 10.56
C THR A 553 36.44 -15.54 10.13
N ALA A 554 37.49 -15.78 9.32
CA ALA A 554 37.92 -17.12 8.88
C ALA A 554 36.81 -17.96 8.20
N GLY A 555 35.94 -17.35 7.40
CA GLY A 555 34.91 -18.07 6.65
C GLY A 555 33.61 -18.33 7.41
N ALA A 556 33.43 -17.72 8.59
CA ALA A 556 32.19 -17.78 9.35
C ALA A 556 31.86 -16.45 10.04
N TRP A 557 30.58 -16.17 10.24
CA TRP A 557 30.12 -15.11 11.14
C TRP A 557 30.34 -15.54 12.59
N LYS A 558 31.13 -14.78 13.34
CA LYS A 558 31.35 -14.93 14.78
C LYS A 558 30.82 -13.70 15.51
N LEU A 559 30.48 -13.88 16.78
CA LEU A 559 30.09 -12.78 17.64
C LEU A 559 31.31 -11.94 18.01
N THR A 560 31.21 -10.61 17.88
CA THR A 560 32.23 -9.72 18.44
C THR A 560 32.04 -9.62 19.96
N GLU A 561 33.10 -9.76 20.76
CA GLU A 561 33.05 -9.59 22.23
C GLU A 561 32.76 -8.14 22.67
N VAL A 562 32.87 -7.15 21.77
CA VAL A 562 33.16 -5.75 22.13
C VAL A 562 31.95 -4.79 22.09
N ALA A 563 30.85 -5.12 21.42
CA ALA A 563 29.77 -4.14 21.20
C ALA A 563 28.40 -4.66 21.66
N TRP A 564 28.07 -4.39 22.92
CA TRP A 564 26.69 -4.43 23.41
C TRP A 564 26.04 -3.07 23.16
N LEU A 565 25.00 -3.02 22.33
CA LEU A 565 24.21 -1.80 22.15
C LEU A 565 22.97 -1.86 23.05
N ALA A 566 22.83 -0.87 23.93
CA ALA A 566 21.68 -0.71 24.83
C ALA A 566 20.44 -0.11 24.14
N LYS A 567 20.60 0.40 22.91
CA LYS A 567 19.51 0.94 22.08
C LYS A 567 19.47 0.17 20.75
N SER A 568 18.27 -0.02 20.22
CA SER A 568 18.08 -0.57 18.86
C SER A 568 18.93 0.21 17.85
N PRO A 569 19.62 -0.45 16.90
CA PRO A 569 20.26 0.25 15.80
C PRO A 569 19.25 1.17 15.10
N GLU A 570 19.70 2.36 14.71
CA GLU A 570 18.84 3.36 14.07
C GLU A 570 18.22 2.82 12.76
N ARG A 571 17.08 3.39 12.38
CA ARG A 571 16.15 2.91 11.33
C ARG A 571 16.81 2.78 9.95
N GLY A 572 17.42 1.65 9.58
CA GLY A 572 17.95 1.45 8.22
C GLY A 572 16.87 1.45 7.13
N ARG A 573 17.25 1.78 5.88
CA ARG A 573 16.37 1.66 4.68
C ARG A 573 15.95 0.21 4.44
N VAL A 574 16.78 -0.74 4.90
CA VAL A 574 16.52 -2.17 4.83
C VAL A 574 16.70 -2.77 6.22
N THR A 575 15.67 -3.48 6.68
CA THR A 575 15.66 -4.30 7.89
C THR A 575 15.33 -5.73 7.49
N ALA A 576 16.22 -6.70 7.72
CA ALA A 576 15.94 -8.10 7.36
C ALA A 576 16.19 -9.06 8.53
N SER A 577 15.36 -10.09 8.63
CA SER A 577 15.54 -11.30 9.44
C SER A 577 15.73 -12.54 8.54
N ASP A 578 16.08 -13.68 9.14
CA ASP A 578 16.46 -14.93 8.44
C ASP A 578 15.50 -15.34 7.29
N ASP A 579 14.20 -15.07 7.43
CA ASP A 579 13.13 -15.45 6.50
C ASP A 579 12.27 -14.27 6.00
N ARG A 580 12.59 -13.02 6.39
CA ARG A 580 11.75 -11.85 6.08
C ARG A 580 12.59 -10.58 5.87
N TRP A 581 12.26 -9.81 4.84
CA TRP A 581 12.95 -8.57 4.46
C TRP A 581 11.97 -7.42 4.43
N LEU A 582 12.14 -6.42 5.28
CA LEU A 582 11.42 -5.15 5.27
C LEU A 582 12.27 -4.07 4.58
N VAL A 583 11.72 -3.45 3.55
CA VAL A 583 12.35 -2.37 2.79
C VAL A 583 11.49 -1.14 2.91
N GLU A 584 12.08 -0.07 3.44
CA GLU A 584 11.42 1.19 3.74
C GLU A 584 12.16 2.34 3.08
N ASP A 585 11.45 3.21 2.38
CA ASP A 585 12.05 4.43 1.85
C ASP A 585 11.85 5.58 2.86
N ARG A 586 12.95 6.21 3.29
CA ARG A 586 12.97 7.16 4.42
C ARG A 586 12.34 8.49 4.00
N ALA A 587 11.12 8.74 4.45
CA ALA A 587 10.58 10.08 4.65
C ALA A 587 9.67 10.03 5.87
N GLU A 588 10.11 10.59 7.00
CA GLU A 588 9.45 10.43 8.31
C GLU A 588 8.03 11.05 8.35
N ASP A 589 7.75 11.97 7.43
CA ASP A 589 6.48 12.72 7.35
C ASP A 589 5.61 12.37 6.12
N ALA A 590 6.07 11.47 5.27
CA ALA A 590 5.40 11.14 4.01
C ALA A 590 4.69 9.78 4.07
N PRO A 591 3.57 9.60 3.35
CA PRO A 591 2.98 8.28 3.17
C PRO A 591 3.91 7.40 2.34
N ALA A 592 4.80 6.69 3.04
CA ALA A 592 5.71 5.74 2.42
C ALA A 592 4.94 4.48 2.00
N LEU A 593 5.17 4.03 0.77
CA LEU A 593 4.86 2.67 0.39
C LEU A 593 6.10 1.85 0.72
N SER A 594 5.98 0.88 1.62
CA SER A 594 7.06 -0.06 1.97
C SER A 594 6.64 -1.47 1.58
N PHE A 595 7.60 -2.39 1.50
CA PHE A 595 7.26 -3.79 1.25
C PHE A 595 8.04 -4.73 2.15
N SER A 596 7.40 -5.85 2.48
CA SER A 596 8.00 -6.97 3.18
C SER A 596 8.01 -8.19 2.28
N VAL A 597 9.16 -8.85 2.11
CA VAL A 597 9.28 -10.12 1.39
C VAL A 597 9.48 -11.22 2.41
N SER A 598 8.75 -12.33 2.29
CA SER A 598 8.91 -13.51 3.14
C SER A 598 8.96 -14.81 2.34
N GLY A 599 9.57 -15.84 2.92
CA GLY A 599 9.71 -17.16 2.31
C GLY A 599 11.01 -17.33 1.52
N HIS A 600 10.97 -18.14 0.46
CA HIS A 600 12.19 -18.64 -0.18
C HIS A 600 13.05 -17.54 -0.83
N ALA A 601 12.45 -16.48 -1.38
CA ALA A 601 13.15 -15.33 -1.96
C ALA A 601 13.93 -14.56 -0.89
N ALA A 602 13.33 -14.36 0.28
CA ALA A 602 13.96 -13.73 1.45
C ALA A 602 15.16 -14.56 1.96
N VAL A 603 14.98 -15.88 2.10
CA VAL A 603 16.05 -16.80 2.51
C VAL A 603 17.19 -16.80 1.49
N ARG A 604 16.89 -16.82 0.19
CA ARG A 604 17.92 -16.78 -0.87
C ARG A 604 18.65 -15.45 -0.90
N ALA A 605 17.96 -14.33 -0.72
CA ALA A 605 18.62 -13.03 -0.63
C ALA A 605 19.57 -12.97 0.57
N TRP A 606 19.14 -13.49 1.71
CA TRP A 606 19.98 -13.64 2.89
C TRP A 606 21.23 -14.51 2.61
N GLN A 607 21.04 -15.67 1.97
CA GLN A 607 22.15 -16.53 1.54
C GLN A 607 23.08 -15.83 0.55
N ARG A 608 22.54 -15.08 -0.42
CA ARG A 608 23.34 -14.32 -1.40
C ARG A 608 24.21 -13.26 -0.72
N ILE A 609 23.73 -12.60 0.33
CA ILE A 609 24.54 -11.68 1.14
C ILE A 609 25.60 -12.44 1.93
N CYS A 610 25.22 -13.54 2.58
CA CYS A 610 26.16 -14.32 3.38
C CYS A 610 27.21 -15.05 2.54
N SER A 611 26.96 -15.29 1.25
CA SER A 611 27.85 -16.01 0.33
C SER A 611 28.75 -15.12 -0.51
N VAL A 612 28.71 -13.79 -0.33
CA VAL A 612 29.66 -12.88 -1.00
C VAL A 612 31.05 -13.03 -0.37
N ARG A 613 31.76 -14.09 -0.76
CA ARG A 613 33.22 -14.20 -0.82
C ARG A 613 33.64 -15.11 -1.95
#